data_AF-A0A2G1Y614-F1
#
_entry.id   AF-A0A2G1Y614-F1
#
_cell.length_a   1.000
_cell.length_b   1.000
_cell.length_c   1.000
_cell.angle_alpha   90.00
_cell.angle_beta   90.00
_cell.angle_gamma   90.00
#
_symmetry.space_group_name_H-M   'P 1'
#
loop_
_entity.id
_entity.type
_entity.pdbx_description
1 polymer ?
#
loop_
_entity_poly.entity_id
_entity_poly.type
_entity_poly.pdbx_seq_one_letter_code
_entity_poly.pdbx_strand_id
1 'polypeptide(L)'
;MIDPASLPALHASHGGIWLREDGRTHALAKGQAISRAAETPVLLLNAPLTGQRLGYPELNGLDLLELWAFLHPARFLVPTPKGLAEALDLPPPAQEGEIPALLQQGAALLLARLEASDWREREGGWTAAQALHRLRWPWSP
;
A
#
# COMPACT_ATOMS: atom_id res chain seq x y z
N MET A 1 9.77 1.46 -14.01
CA MET A 1 9.12 1.52 -12.68
C MET A 1 8.23 0.30 -12.55
N ILE A 2 8.09 -0.30 -11.36
CA ILE A 2 7.14 -1.40 -11.14
C ILE A 2 5.73 -0.87 -11.41
N ASP A 3 4.92 -1.61 -12.17
CA ASP A 3 3.51 -1.28 -12.37
C ASP A 3 2.70 -1.70 -11.13
N PRO A 4 2.10 -0.78 -10.36
CA PRO A 4 1.32 -1.16 -9.18
C PRO A 4 0.10 -2.00 -9.49
N ALA A 5 -0.43 -1.93 -10.71
CA ALA A 5 -1.54 -2.79 -11.13
C ALA A 5 -1.13 -4.26 -11.25
N SER A 6 0.17 -4.55 -11.47
CA SER A 6 0.69 -5.92 -11.48
C SER A 6 1.07 -6.45 -10.10
N LEU A 7 1.07 -5.62 -9.07
CA LEU A 7 1.35 -6.04 -7.70
C LEU A 7 0.07 -6.58 -7.03
N PRO A 8 0.13 -7.70 -6.31
CA PRO A 8 -1.01 -8.18 -5.54
C PRO A 8 -1.35 -7.18 -4.44
N ALA A 9 -2.64 -6.97 -4.16
CA ALA A 9 -3.09 -6.07 -3.11
C ALA A 9 -3.97 -6.81 -2.10
N LEU A 10 -3.67 -6.65 -0.82
CA LEU A 10 -4.30 -7.39 0.27
C LEU A 10 -5.00 -6.43 1.24
N HIS A 11 -6.25 -6.74 1.55
CA HIS A 11 -7.00 -6.09 2.63
C HIS A 11 -7.50 -7.15 3.62
N ALA A 12 -7.27 -6.93 4.91
CA ALA A 12 -7.72 -7.80 5.98
C ALA A 12 -8.44 -7.00 7.07
N SER A 13 -9.63 -7.44 7.46
CA SER A 13 -10.42 -6.82 8.51
C SER A 13 -11.12 -7.87 9.38
N HIS A 14 -12.05 -7.46 10.23
CA HIS A 14 -12.94 -8.40 10.92
C HIS A 14 -14.02 -8.99 9.98
N GLY A 15 -14.37 -8.28 8.90
CA GLY A 15 -15.43 -8.68 7.96
C GLY A 15 -14.97 -9.68 6.91
N GLY A 16 -13.67 -9.82 6.71
CA GLY A 16 -13.10 -10.76 5.75
C GLY A 16 -11.66 -10.42 5.34
N ILE A 17 -11.16 -11.18 4.38
CA ILE A 17 -9.85 -10.97 3.77
C ILE A 17 -10.03 -11.03 2.26
N TRP A 18 -9.51 -10.03 1.55
CA TRP A 18 -9.61 -9.92 0.11
C TRP A 18 -8.24 -9.71 -0.50
N LEU A 19 -7.97 -10.46 -1.56
CA LEU A 19 -6.78 -10.30 -2.40
C LEU A 19 -7.22 -9.89 -3.79
N ARG A 20 -6.50 -8.93 -4.36
CA ARG A 20 -6.57 -8.63 -5.79
C ARG A 20 -5.26 -8.97 -6.47
N GLU A 21 -5.35 -9.77 -7.52
CA GLU A 21 -4.25 -10.19 -8.37
C GLU A 21 -4.80 -10.41 -9.79
N ASP A 22 -3.98 -10.16 -10.82
CA ASP A 22 -4.39 -10.27 -12.23
C ASP A 22 -5.71 -9.52 -12.56
N GLY A 23 -5.89 -8.35 -11.94
CA GLY A 23 -7.07 -7.51 -12.13
C GLY A 23 -8.38 -8.04 -11.52
N ARG A 24 -8.33 -9.10 -10.71
CA ARG A 24 -9.51 -9.71 -10.08
C ARG A 24 -9.41 -9.73 -8.56
N THR A 25 -10.46 -9.28 -7.89
CA THR A 25 -10.54 -9.36 -6.43
C THR A 25 -11.35 -10.59 -6.02
N HIS A 26 -10.85 -11.35 -5.04
CA HIS A 26 -11.54 -12.49 -4.47
C HIS A 26 -11.31 -12.57 -2.96
N ALA A 27 -12.24 -13.20 -2.25
CA ALA A 27 -12.09 -13.45 -0.82
C ALA A 27 -11.13 -14.62 -0.59
N LEU A 28 -10.37 -14.56 0.50
CA LEU A 28 -9.42 -15.59 0.90
C LEU A 28 -9.70 -16.10 2.32
N ALA A 29 -9.36 -17.37 2.54
CA ALA A 29 -9.16 -17.86 3.89
C ALA A 29 -7.85 -17.29 4.47
N LYS A 30 -7.81 -17.13 5.80
CA LYS A 30 -6.65 -16.58 6.53
C LYS A 30 -5.32 -17.25 6.17
N GLY A 31 -5.28 -18.59 6.12
CA GLY A 31 -4.06 -19.32 5.77
C GLY A 31 -3.55 -19.05 4.35
N GLN A 32 -4.47 -18.86 3.39
CA GLN A 32 -4.11 -18.54 2.01
C GLN A 32 -3.54 -17.12 1.91
N ALA A 33 -4.12 -16.17 2.64
CA ALA A 33 -3.62 -14.81 2.69
C ALA A 33 -2.19 -14.73 3.28
N ILE A 34 -1.92 -15.50 4.34
CA ILE A 34 -0.58 -15.60 4.94
C ILE A 34 0.42 -16.21 3.94
N SER A 35 0.07 -17.34 3.31
CA SER A 35 0.93 -17.99 2.31
C SER A 35 1.27 -17.03 1.18
N ARG A 36 0.26 -16.35 0.62
CA ARG A 36 0.44 -15.42 -0.49
C ARG A 36 1.33 -14.24 -0.11
N ALA A 37 1.14 -13.66 1.08
CA ALA A 37 1.93 -12.53 1.57
C ALA A 37 3.37 -12.92 1.94
N ALA A 38 3.64 -14.20 2.24
CA ALA A 38 4.99 -14.69 2.47
C ALA A 38 5.78 -14.95 1.17
N GLU A 39 5.08 -15.25 0.06
CA GLU A 39 5.69 -15.55 -1.24
C GLU A 39 6.14 -14.30 -2.01
N THR A 40 5.34 -13.24 -1.97
CA THR A 40 5.63 -11.99 -2.70
C THR A 40 5.12 -10.80 -1.89
N PRO A 41 5.85 -9.67 -1.88
CA PRO A 41 5.33 -8.45 -1.30
C PRO A 41 3.98 -8.07 -1.90
N VAL A 42 3.04 -7.71 -1.02
CA VAL A 42 1.71 -7.24 -1.40
C VAL A 42 1.56 -5.75 -1.09
N LEU A 43 0.80 -5.03 -1.90
CA LEU A 43 0.29 -3.71 -1.54
C LEU A 43 -0.69 -3.87 -0.38
N LEU A 44 -0.54 -3.03 0.64
CA LEU A 44 -1.42 -3.03 1.81
C LEU A 44 -1.52 -1.62 2.40
N LEU A 45 -2.42 -1.47 3.37
CA LEU A 45 -2.54 -0.26 4.17
C LEU A 45 -2.39 -0.63 5.64
N ASN A 46 -1.42 -0.03 6.33
CA ASN A 46 -1.13 -0.30 7.75
C ASN A 46 -0.72 -1.77 7.96
N ALA A 47 0.55 -2.07 7.67
CA ALA A 47 1.14 -3.40 7.81
C ALA A 47 0.97 -3.98 9.22
N PRO A 48 1.21 -3.22 10.32
CA PRO A 48 1.02 -3.74 11.67
C PRO A 48 -0.42 -4.17 11.95
N LEU A 49 -1.41 -3.37 11.54
CA LEU A 49 -2.83 -3.72 11.70
C LEU A 49 -3.21 -4.93 10.85
N THR A 50 -2.78 -4.95 9.58
CA THR A 50 -3.03 -6.08 8.66
C THR A 50 -2.42 -7.36 9.22
N GLY A 51 -1.19 -7.30 9.73
CA GLY A 51 -0.49 -8.44 10.33
C GLY A 51 -1.19 -8.94 11.60
N GLN A 52 -1.67 -8.02 12.45
CA GLN A 52 -2.50 -8.37 13.60
C GLN A 52 -3.78 -9.10 13.19
N ARG A 53 -4.47 -8.64 12.15
CA ARG A 53 -5.69 -9.29 11.61
C ARG A 53 -5.40 -10.70 11.10
N LEU A 54 -4.27 -10.87 10.43
CA LEU A 54 -3.81 -12.16 9.93
C LEU A 54 -3.13 -13.02 11.02
N GLY A 55 -2.93 -12.53 12.25
CA GLY A 55 -2.11 -13.23 13.24
C GLY A 55 -0.70 -13.56 12.72
N TYR A 56 -0.19 -12.74 11.82
CA TYR A 56 1.11 -12.85 11.16
C TYR A 56 1.76 -11.46 11.19
N PRO A 57 2.43 -11.10 12.30
CA PRO A 57 2.77 -9.70 12.61
C PRO A 57 3.87 -9.12 11.71
N GLU A 58 4.74 -9.96 11.15
CA GLU A 58 5.86 -9.54 10.29
C GLU A 58 5.50 -9.68 8.82
N LEU A 59 4.48 -8.94 8.37
CA LEU A 59 4.14 -8.87 6.95
C LEU A 59 5.23 -8.11 6.19
N ASN A 60 5.81 -8.77 5.19
CA ASN A 60 6.63 -8.11 4.18
C ASN A 60 5.72 -7.55 3.09
N GLY A 61 5.45 -6.25 3.12
CA GLY A 61 4.51 -5.62 2.21
C GLY A 61 4.88 -4.17 1.90
N LEU A 62 4.28 -3.68 0.82
CA LEU A 62 4.41 -2.32 0.34
C LEU A 62 3.28 -1.49 0.96
N ASP A 63 3.54 -0.86 2.11
CA ASP A 63 2.55 -0.09 2.85
C ASP A 63 2.37 1.32 2.26
N LEU A 64 1.15 1.62 1.81
CA LEU A 64 0.83 2.93 1.23
C LEU A 64 0.95 4.07 2.24
N LEU A 65 0.78 3.83 3.55
CA LEU A 65 0.97 4.87 4.57
C LEU A 65 2.43 5.30 4.67
N GLU A 66 3.37 4.36 4.51
CA GLU A 66 4.80 4.67 4.50
C GLU A 66 5.16 5.48 3.25
N LEU A 67 4.65 5.08 2.08
CA LEU A 67 4.88 5.81 0.83
C LEU A 67 4.29 7.23 0.89
N TRP A 68 3.07 7.37 1.44
CA TRP A 68 2.46 8.68 1.69
C TRP A 68 3.34 9.54 2.59
N ALA A 69 3.79 9.01 3.74
CA ALA A 69 4.60 9.76 4.70
C ALA A 69 5.93 10.23 4.10
N PHE A 70 6.53 9.42 3.21
CA PHE A 70 7.72 9.78 2.47
C PHE A 70 7.48 10.92 1.45
N LEU A 71 6.41 10.81 0.66
CA LEU A 71 6.07 11.79 -0.38
C LEU A 71 5.55 13.12 0.16
N HIS A 72 4.90 13.08 1.30
CA HIS A 72 4.14 14.18 1.87
C HIS A 72 4.56 14.43 3.33
N PRO A 73 5.81 14.86 3.57
CA PRO A 73 6.30 15.12 4.91
C PRO A 73 5.42 16.17 5.61
N ALA A 74 5.13 15.91 6.89
CA ALA A 74 4.27 16.76 7.73
C ALA A 74 2.83 16.97 7.19
N ARG A 75 2.31 16.07 6.34
CA ARG A 75 0.91 16.08 5.91
C ARG A 75 0.13 14.95 6.56
N PHE A 76 -0.98 15.31 7.19
CA PHE A 76 -1.86 14.35 7.84
C PHE A 76 -2.62 13.49 6.81
N LEU A 77 -2.81 12.21 7.15
CA LEU A 77 -3.66 11.27 6.42
C LEU A 77 -4.43 10.43 7.46
N VAL A 78 -5.74 10.31 7.29
CA VAL A 78 -6.53 9.35 8.08
C VAL A 78 -6.13 7.94 7.60
N PRO A 79 -5.60 7.06 8.48
CA PRO A 79 -4.96 5.80 8.06
C PRO A 79 -5.99 4.69 7.80
N THR A 80 -6.98 4.99 6.96
CA THR A 80 -8.07 4.08 6.56
C THR A 80 -8.23 4.10 5.04
N PRO A 81 -8.82 3.06 4.44
CA PRO A 81 -9.07 3.05 2.99
C PRO A 81 -9.88 4.27 2.53
N LYS A 82 -10.90 4.67 3.28
CA LYS A 82 -11.69 5.88 2.96
C LYS A 82 -10.87 7.16 3.08
N GLY A 83 -10.03 7.26 4.11
CA GLY A 83 -9.11 8.38 4.28
C GLY A 83 -8.06 8.50 3.17
N LEU A 84 -7.52 7.36 2.73
CA LEU A 84 -6.62 7.31 1.58
C LEU A 84 -7.33 7.73 0.30
N ALA A 85 -8.55 7.23 0.07
CA ALA A 85 -9.35 7.60 -1.10
C ALA A 85 -9.60 9.11 -1.14
N GLU A 86 -10.03 9.70 -0.02
CA GLU A 86 -10.25 11.15 0.10
C GLU A 86 -8.97 11.95 -0.17
N ALA A 87 -7.84 11.54 0.42
CA ALA A 87 -6.57 12.24 0.27
C ALA A 87 -5.99 12.18 -1.16
N LEU A 88 -6.39 11.17 -1.94
CA LEU A 88 -5.98 10.97 -3.33
C LEU A 88 -7.06 11.34 -4.36
N ASP A 89 -8.18 11.94 -3.92
CA ASP A 89 -9.33 12.26 -4.76
C ASP A 89 -9.87 11.05 -5.57
N LEU A 90 -9.86 9.88 -4.92
CA LEU A 90 -10.42 8.63 -5.46
C LEU A 90 -11.82 8.38 -4.91
N PRO A 91 -12.70 7.69 -5.67
CA PRO A 91 -13.97 7.24 -5.14
C PRO A 91 -13.78 6.36 -3.89
N PRO A 92 -14.50 6.63 -2.78
CA PRO A 92 -14.39 5.79 -1.60
C PRO A 92 -14.99 4.40 -1.89
N PRO A 93 -14.39 3.32 -1.33
CA PRO A 93 -14.90 1.98 -1.53
C PRO A 93 -16.27 1.82 -0.84
N ALA A 94 -17.25 1.28 -1.57
CA ALA A 94 -18.58 1.02 -1.06
C ALA A 94 -18.61 -0.24 -0.16
N GLN A 95 -17.73 -1.20 -0.45
CA GLN A 95 -17.58 -2.47 0.25
C GLN A 95 -16.11 -2.86 0.38
N GLU A 96 -15.82 -3.76 1.31
CA GLU A 96 -14.42 -4.11 1.63
C GLU A 96 -13.68 -4.82 0.49
N GLY A 97 -14.40 -5.58 -0.35
CA GLY A 97 -13.83 -6.22 -1.54
C GLY A 97 -13.34 -5.25 -2.62
N GLU A 98 -13.65 -3.96 -2.53
CA GLU A 98 -13.13 -2.94 -3.46
C GLU A 98 -11.81 -2.34 -2.99
N ILE A 99 -11.46 -2.50 -1.71
CA ILE A 99 -10.27 -1.90 -1.10
C ILE A 99 -8.99 -2.34 -1.81
N PRO A 100 -8.75 -3.63 -2.15
CA PRO A 100 -7.55 -4.01 -2.89
C PRO A 100 -7.37 -3.27 -4.23
N ALA A 101 -8.46 -2.99 -4.95
CA ALA A 101 -8.38 -2.21 -6.19
C ALA A 101 -8.03 -0.74 -5.91
N LEU A 102 -8.61 -0.15 -4.86
CA LEU A 102 -8.25 1.17 -4.38
C LEU A 102 -6.75 1.25 -4.02
N LEU A 103 -6.18 0.24 -3.38
CA LEU A 103 -4.75 0.22 -3.02
C LEU A 103 -3.84 0.23 -4.26
N GLN A 104 -4.17 -0.55 -5.29
CA GLN A 104 -3.43 -0.52 -6.57
C GLN A 104 -3.50 0.87 -7.22
N GLN A 105 -4.69 1.49 -7.26
CA GLN A 105 -4.88 2.84 -7.80
C GLN A 105 -4.12 3.89 -6.99
N GLY A 106 -4.18 3.81 -5.66
CA GLY A 106 -3.49 4.73 -4.77
C GLY A 106 -1.97 4.63 -4.90
N ALA A 107 -1.43 3.42 -5.00
CA ALA A 107 -0.01 3.21 -5.26
C ALA A 107 0.42 3.79 -6.61
N ALA A 108 -0.39 3.63 -7.66
CA ALA A 108 -0.11 4.24 -8.97
C ALA A 108 -0.05 5.76 -8.90
N LEU A 109 -1.00 6.42 -8.24
CA LEU A 109 -1.00 7.88 -8.06
C LEU A 109 0.20 8.37 -7.24
N LEU A 110 0.53 7.67 -6.16
CA LEU A 110 1.66 8.02 -5.30
C LEU A 110 3.00 7.85 -6.03
N LEU A 111 3.19 6.76 -6.78
CA LEU A 111 4.42 6.57 -7.56
C LEU A 111 4.52 7.58 -8.71
N ALA A 112 3.42 7.92 -9.38
CA ALA A 112 3.42 8.98 -10.39
C ALA A 112 3.83 10.35 -9.81
N ARG A 113 3.57 10.60 -8.52
CA ARG A 113 4.02 11.83 -7.84
C ARG A 113 5.55 11.95 -7.81
N LEU A 114 6.28 10.84 -7.73
CA LEU A 114 7.76 10.85 -7.76
C LEU A 114 8.32 11.36 -9.10
N GLU A 115 7.58 11.14 -10.18
CA GLU A 115 7.99 11.55 -11.54
C GLU A 115 7.59 12.99 -11.87
N ALA A 116 6.71 13.59 -11.07
CA ALA A 116 6.20 14.94 -11.30
C ALA A 116 7.30 16.00 -11.14
N SER A 117 7.45 16.87 -12.15
CA SER A 117 8.49 17.91 -12.16
C SER A 117 8.33 18.97 -11.07
N ASP A 118 7.13 19.10 -10.51
CA ASP A 118 6.77 20.07 -9.47
C ASP A 118 6.75 19.45 -8.06
N TRP A 119 7.35 18.27 -7.87
CA TRP A 119 7.54 17.68 -6.55
C TRP A 119 8.56 18.48 -5.74
N ARG A 120 8.06 19.33 -4.84
CA ARG A 120 8.86 20.30 -4.07
C ARG A 120 9.86 19.61 -3.15
N GLU A 121 9.51 18.44 -2.64
CA GLU A 121 10.30 17.68 -1.67
C GLU A 121 11.38 16.80 -2.33
N ARG A 122 11.50 16.82 -3.67
CA ARG A 122 12.36 15.92 -4.46
C ARG A 122 13.83 15.91 -4.02
N GLU A 123 14.42 17.08 -3.76
CA GLU A 123 15.84 17.18 -3.37
C GLU A 123 16.12 16.49 -2.03
N GLY A 124 15.27 16.69 -1.03
CA GLY A 124 15.37 16.01 0.27
C GLY A 124 14.97 14.53 0.17
N GLY A 125 13.98 14.21 -0.67
CA GLY A 125 13.47 12.87 -0.91
C GLY A 125 14.55 11.92 -1.43
N TRP A 126 15.41 12.37 -2.35
CA TRP A 126 16.49 11.54 -2.89
C TRP A 126 17.45 11.02 -1.80
N THR A 127 17.95 11.92 -0.95
CA THR A 127 18.85 11.55 0.17
C THR A 127 18.16 10.64 1.17
N ALA A 128 16.89 10.93 1.51
CA ALA A 128 16.08 10.10 2.39
C ALA A 128 15.86 8.68 1.82
N ALA A 129 15.55 8.56 0.52
CA ALA A 129 15.39 7.29 -0.17
C ALA A 129 16.65 6.44 -0.11
N GLN A 130 17.84 7.02 -0.33
CA GLN A 130 19.10 6.28 -0.19
C GLN A 130 19.36 5.77 1.23
N ALA A 131 18.97 6.54 2.25
CA ALA A 131 19.09 6.10 3.64
C ALA A 131 18.11 4.96 3.96
N LEU A 132 16.86 5.09 3.50
CA LEU A 132 15.82 4.09 3.66
C LEU A 132 16.13 2.79 2.89
N HIS A 133 16.76 2.89 1.70
CA HIS A 133 17.29 1.72 0.97
C HIS A 133 18.20 0.86 1.83
N ARG A 134 19.17 1.49 2.52
CA ARG A 134 20.12 0.78 3.40
C ARG A 134 19.42 0.12 4.59
N LEU A 135 18.25 0.63 4.99
CA LEU A 135 17.39 0.07 6.02
C LEU A 135 16.36 -0.93 5.46
N ARG A 136 16.50 -1.33 4.18
CA ARG A 136 15.64 -2.28 3.48
C ARG A 136 14.18 -1.83 3.40
N TRP A 137 13.95 -0.52 3.28
CA TRP A 137 12.62 -0.01 3.07
C TRP A 137 12.01 -0.60 1.79
N PRO A 138 10.84 -1.28 1.85
CA PRO A 138 10.33 -2.07 0.72
C PRO A 138 10.04 -1.27 -0.56
N TRP A 139 9.78 0.03 -0.44
CA TRP A 139 9.51 0.92 -1.57
C TRP A 139 10.78 1.43 -2.26
N SER A 140 11.94 1.29 -1.62
CA SER A 140 13.19 1.64 -2.28
C SER A 140 13.49 0.67 -3.42
N PRO A 141 14.09 1.15 -4.54
CA PRO A 141 14.76 0.28 -5.50
C PRO A 141 15.82 -0.60 -4.83
#